data_AF-A0A7C5Y8X9-F1
#
_entry.id   AF-A0A7C5Y8X9-F1
#
_cell.length_a   1.000
_cell.length_b   1.000
_cell.length_c   1.000
_cell.angle_alpha   90.00
_cell.angle_beta   90.00
_cell.angle_gamma   90.00
#
_symmetry.space_group_name_H-M   'P 1'
#
loop_
_entity.id
_entity.type
_entity.pdbx_description
1 polymer ?
#
loop_
_entity_poly.entity_id
_entity_poly.type
_entity_poly.pdbx_seq_one_letter_code
_entity_poly.pdbx_strand_id
1 'polypeptide(L)'
;MRVYFDPNFSFNELIDYYAPVIIEINNQKYIDLHSLTIVNLLGVHPKFKGLEKLEDMLLTILEFDDIDIPKEYLTEFTEGTFEKYKISNTISLRQMYQSSLAHPNLLKLENTPNNIEFLVYLCSQYIIENRQYFQDKRFEIILEMIAYIELKKFSERTQITFSMPQPFIFLFDLSNVTLERTHLLLDEIEHLNSVLTQKVPSIYEYCKDKMHSLEKLFESIDRKSFSRLISIFASIDDIISDLLSLKNMLEEIEKIQ
;
A
#
# COMPACT_ATOMS: atom_id res chain seq x y z
N MET A 1 -23.35 24.56 -2.83
CA MET A 1 -22.04 23.85 -2.82
C MET A 1 -21.99 22.68 -3.80
N ARG A 2 -20.81 22.34 -4.38
CA ARG A 2 -20.62 21.17 -5.27
C ARG A 2 -19.47 20.29 -4.81
N VAL A 3 -19.59 18.98 -5.01
CA VAL A 3 -18.54 17.99 -4.73
C VAL A 3 -18.26 17.21 -6.01
N TYR A 4 -16.98 17.07 -6.33
CA TYR A 4 -16.48 16.34 -7.50
C TYR A 4 -15.59 15.18 -7.05
N PHE A 5 -15.78 14.01 -7.67
CA PHE A 5 -14.97 12.81 -7.39
C PHE A 5 -14.98 11.85 -8.57
N ASP A 6 -14.09 10.87 -8.56
CA ASP A 6 -13.96 9.91 -9.65
C ASP A 6 -15.24 9.07 -9.82
N PRO A 7 -15.74 8.90 -11.07
CA PRO A 7 -17.00 8.22 -11.35
C PRO A 7 -17.00 6.72 -11.03
N ASN A 8 -15.84 6.10 -10.79
CA ASN A 8 -15.77 4.70 -10.39
C ASN A 8 -16.18 4.49 -8.93
N PHE A 9 -16.19 5.54 -8.09
CA PHE A 9 -16.66 5.45 -6.72
C PHE A 9 -18.14 5.76 -6.61
N SER A 10 -18.84 5.01 -5.76
CA SER A 10 -20.04 5.50 -5.10
C SER A 10 -19.67 6.44 -3.96
N PHE A 11 -20.62 7.29 -3.54
CA PHE A 11 -20.34 8.32 -2.53
C PHE A 11 -19.86 7.76 -1.18
N ASN A 12 -20.33 6.57 -0.79
CA ASN A 12 -19.92 5.92 0.46
C ASN A 12 -18.50 5.34 0.36
N GLU A 13 -18.13 4.82 -0.81
CA GLU A 13 -16.81 4.23 -1.05
C GLU A 13 -15.67 5.25 -0.97
N LEU A 14 -15.98 6.54 -1.12
CA LEU A 14 -15.01 7.61 -0.91
C LEU A 14 -14.40 7.59 0.50
N ILE A 15 -15.18 7.20 1.51
CA ILE A 15 -14.72 7.04 2.89
C ILE A 15 -13.94 5.73 3.02
N ASP A 16 -14.49 4.64 2.50
CA ASP A 16 -13.93 3.29 2.67
C ASP A 16 -12.53 3.16 2.04
N TYR A 17 -12.26 3.89 0.95
CA TYR A 17 -10.99 3.87 0.23
C TYR A 17 -10.16 5.15 0.39
N TYR A 18 -10.56 6.04 1.30
CA TYR A 18 -9.95 7.37 1.48
C TYR A 18 -9.72 8.08 0.14
N ALA A 19 -10.72 8.03 -0.75
CA ALA A 19 -10.62 8.62 -2.07
C ALA A 19 -10.76 10.14 -1.95
N PRO A 20 -9.93 10.94 -2.61
CA PRO A 20 -9.97 12.38 -2.46
C PRO A 20 -11.18 12.97 -3.20
N VAL A 21 -11.61 14.17 -2.79
CA VAL A 21 -12.67 14.92 -3.47
C VAL A 21 -12.27 16.37 -3.71
N ILE A 22 -12.88 16.98 -4.71
CA ILE A 22 -12.78 18.43 -4.96
C ILE A 22 -14.10 19.05 -4.53
N ILE A 23 -14.06 20.14 -3.78
CA ILE A 23 -15.23 20.80 -3.22
C ILE A 23 -15.27 22.24 -3.68
N GLU A 24 -16.40 22.66 -4.23
CA GLU A 24 -16.64 24.05 -4.62
C GLU A 24 -17.63 24.72 -3.67
N ILE A 25 -17.16 25.75 -2.98
CA ILE A 25 -17.91 26.56 -2.03
C ILE A 25 -17.80 28.02 -2.50
N ASN A 26 -18.93 28.69 -2.73
CA ASN A 26 -18.96 30.10 -3.18
C ASN A 26 -18.05 30.38 -4.40
N ASN A 27 -18.09 29.49 -5.41
CA ASN A 27 -17.28 29.51 -6.63
C ASN A 27 -15.75 29.38 -6.42
N GLN A 28 -15.32 28.99 -5.22
CA GLN A 28 -13.93 28.66 -4.93
C GLN A 28 -13.78 27.14 -4.80
N LYS A 29 -12.80 26.58 -5.50
CA LYS A 29 -12.50 25.15 -5.48
C LYS A 29 -11.42 24.85 -4.45
N TYR A 30 -11.62 23.75 -3.76
CA TYR A 30 -10.72 23.20 -2.76
C TYR A 30 -10.58 21.70 -2.98
N ILE A 31 -9.51 21.13 -2.45
CA ILE A 31 -9.25 19.69 -2.45
C ILE A 31 -9.33 19.21 -1.00
N ASP A 32 -10.21 18.26 -0.76
CA ASP A 32 -10.18 17.42 0.43
C ASP A 32 -9.51 16.11 0.03
N LEU A 33 -8.25 15.96 0.41
CA LEU A 33 -7.54 14.73 0.16
C LEU A 33 -7.99 13.60 1.12
N HIS A 34 -8.59 13.92 2.28
CA HIS A 34 -8.90 12.98 3.35
C HIS A 34 -10.32 12.42 3.28
N SER A 35 -11.19 13.01 2.45
CA SER A 35 -12.63 12.71 2.44
C SER A 35 -13.27 12.80 3.84
N LEU A 36 -12.73 13.63 4.74
CA LEU A 36 -13.36 13.89 6.03
C LEU A 36 -14.59 14.77 5.85
N THR A 37 -14.56 15.60 4.82
CA THR A 37 -15.60 16.57 4.54
C THR A 37 -16.89 15.90 4.09
N ILE A 38 -16.80 14.80 3.35
CA ILE A 38 -17.97 14.08 2.86
C ILE A 38 -18.78 13.43 3.98
N VAL A 39 -18.19 13.21 5.17
CA VAL A 39 -18.91 12.74 6.36
C VAL A 39 -20.05 13.69 6.72
N ASN A 40 -19.85 15.01 6.55
CA ASN A 40 -20.88 16.02 6.80
C ASN A 40 -22.03 15.99 5.78
N LEU A 41 -21.85 15.25 4.68
CA LEU A 41 -22.80 15.14 3.58
C LEU A 41 -23.50 13.78 3.55
N LEU A 42 -23.09 12.84 4.41
CA LEU A 42 -23.77 11.56 4.54
C LEU A 42 -25.22 11.75 4.98
N GLY A 43 -26.14 11.10 4.25
CA GLY A 43 -27.58 11.21 4.49
C GLY A 43 -28.22 12.49 3.94
N VAL A 44 -27.45 13.41 3.35
CA VAL A 44 -27.98 14.55 2.62
C VAL A 44 -28.24 14.15 1.18
N HIS A 45 -29.43 14.46 0.66
CA HIS A 45 -29.74 14.20 -0.74
C HIS A 45 -29.22 15.33 -1.64
N PRO A 46 -28.45 15.01 -2.70
CA PRO A 46 -28.01 16.01 -3.66
C PRO A 46 -29.20 16.51 -4.48
N LYS A 47 -29.20 17.81 -4.78
CA LYS A 47 -30.15 18.45 -5.69
C LYS A 47 -29.91 18.07 -7.14
N PHE A 48 -28.65 17.80 -7.48
CA PHE A 48 -28.23 17.41 -8.81
C PHE A 48 -27.11 16.37 -8.74
N LYS A 49 -27.14 15.44 -9.68
CA LYS A 49 -26.08 14.47 -9.94
C LYS A 49 -25.80 14.42 -11.43
N GLY A 50 -24.54 14.51 -11.81
CA GLY A 50 -24.13 14.45 -13.21
C GLY A 50 -22.66 14.09 -13.38
N LEU A 51 -22.18 14.23 -14.62
CA LEU A 51 -20.76 14.14 -14.95
C LEU A 51 -20.31 15.49 -15.51
N GLU A 52 -19.14 15.95 -15.09
CA GLU A 52 -18.54 17.20 -15.55
C GLU A 52 -17.05 17.00 -15.80
N LYS A 53 -16.52 17.62 -16.86
CA LYS A 53 -15.09 17.64 -17.10
C LYS A 53 -14.47 18.78 -16.31
N LEU A 54 -13.55 18.46 -15.41
CA LEU A 54 -12.74 19.42 -14.66
C LEU A 54 -11.28 19.22 -15.05
N GLU A 55 -10.66 20.26 -15.60
CA GLU A 55 -9.34 20.18 -16.23
C GLU A 55 -9.28 19.04 -17.27
N ASP A 56 -8.44 18.03 -17.04
CA ASP A 56 -8.25 16.84 -17.89
C ASP A 56 -9.05 15.62 -17.43
N MET A 57 -9.80 15.70 -16.32
CA MET A 57 -10.55 14.56 -15.75
C MET A 57 -12.07 14.69 -15.93
N LEU A 58 -12.74 13.56 -16.19
CA LEU A 58 -14.19 13.44 -16.13
C LEU A 58 -14.59 13.00 -14.73
N LEU A 59 -15.35 13.82 -14.01
CA LEU A 59 -15.72 13.59 -12.61
C LEU A 59 -17.23 13.50 -12.43
N THR A 60 -17.67 12.72 -11.45
CA THR A 60 -19.03 12.82 -10.92
C THR A 60 -19.16 14.10 -10.14
N ILE A 61 -20.22 14.86 -10.41
CA ILE A 61 -20.60 16.06 -9.66
C ILE A 61 -21.87 15.80 -8.87
N LEU A 62 -21.85 16.15 -7.59
CA LEU A 62 -23.02 16.25 -6.73
C LEU A 62 -23.20 17.69 -6.27
N GLU A 63 -24.38 18.26 -6.49
CA GLU A 63 -24.74 19.60 -6.00
C GLU A 63 -25.62 19.49 -4.75
N PHE A 64 -25.24 20.22 -3.71
CA PHE A 64 -25.95 20.28 -2.44
C PHE A 64 -26.36 21.73 -2.14
N ASP A 65 -27.33 21.86 -1.23
CA ASP A 65 -27.53 23.10 -0.50
C ASP A 65 -26.23 23.60 0.15
N ASP A 66 -26.15 24.90 0.43
CA ASP A 66 -25.01 25.44 1.16
C ASP A 66 -25.00 24.90 2.59
N ILE A 67 -24.11 23.93 2.79
CA ILE A 67 -23.82 23.28 4.06
C ILE A 67 -22.51 23.88 4.55
N ASP A 68 -22.46 24.27 5.82
CA ASP A 68 -21.24 24.77 6.42
C ASP A 68 -20.26 23.62 6.60
N ILE A 69 -19.10 23.75 5.97
CA ILE A 69 -18.07 22.73 5.94
C ILE A 69 -16.80 23.31 6.56
N PRO A 70 -16.17 22.59 7.52
CA PRO A 70 -14.89 23.00 8.07
C PRO A 70 -13.83 23.11 6.98
N LYS A 71 -13.40 24.34 6.67
CA LYS A 71 -12.38 24.60 5.64
C LYS A 71 -10.96 24.29 6.10
N GLU A 72 -10.76 24.03 7.39
CA GLU A 72 -9.44 23.76 7.98
C GLU A 72 -8.76 22.50 7.44
N TYR A 73 -9.55 21.56 6.89
CA TYR A 73 -9.07 20.33 6.26
C TYR A 73 -8.99 20.42 4.73
N LEU A 74 -9.32 21.58 4.17
CA LEU A 74 -9.38 21.81 2.73
C LEU A 74 -8.14 22.56 2.27
N THR A 75 -7.53 22.08 1.19
CA THR A 75 -6.43 22.78 0.53
C THR A 75 -6.94 23.54 -0.69
N GLU A 76 -6.41 24.73 -0.97
CA GLU A 76 -6.79 25.48 -2.18
C GLU A 76 -6.50 24.68 -3.46
N PHE A 77 -7.38 24.79 -4.44
CA PHE A 77 -7.17 24.14 -5.73
C PHE A 77 -6.09 24.87 -6.54
N THR A 78 -4.96 24.20 -6.71
CA THR A 78 -3.81 24.60 -7.54
C THR A 78 -3.37 23.43 -8.42
N GLU A 79 -2.52 23.67 -9.42
CA GLU A 79 -1.95 22.59 -10.24
C GLU A 79 -1.22 21.54 -9.38
N GLY A 80 -0.42 21.99 -8.41
CA GLY A 80 0.34 21.10 -7.53
C GLY A 80 -0.55 20.25 -6.61
N THR A 81 -1.61 20.83 -6.05
CA THR A 81 -2.55 20.09 -5.21
C THR A 81 -3.46 19.17 -6.05
N PHE A 82 -3.76 19.56 -7.29
CA PHE A 82 -4.51 18.72 -8.22
C PHE A 82 -3.69 17.50 -8.68
N GLU A 83 -2.38 17.64 -8.84
CA GLU A 83 -1.48 16.49 -9.03
C GLU A 83 -1.56 15.51 -7.84
N LYS A 84 -1.60 16.02 -6.60
CA LYS A 84 -1.79 15.18 -5.40
C LYS A 84 -3.15 14.51 -5.35
N TYR A 85 -4.22 15.21 -5.76
CA TYR A 85 -5.54 14.61 -5.94
C TYR A 85 -5.49 13.43 -6.90
N LYS A 86 -4.85 13.58 -8.07
CA LYS A 86 -4.73 12.49 -9.05
C LYS A 86 -3.98 11.29 -8.46
N ILE A 87 -2.85 11.52 -7.80
CA ILE A 87 -2.05 10.48 -7.15
C ILE A 87 -2.88 9.71 -6.11
N SER A 88 -3.53 10.43 -5.19
CA SER A 88 -4.36 9.81 -4.16
C SER A 88 -5.55 9.05 -4.76
N ASN A 89 -6.21 9.63 -5.77
CA ASN A 89 -7.30 8.98 -6.48
C ASN A 89 -6.86 7.66 -7.14
N THR A 90 -5.69 7.64 -7.79
CA THR A 90 -5.12 6.43 -8.38
C THR A 90 -4.91 5.33 -7.35
N ILE A 91 -4.39 5.67 -6.16
CA ILE A 91 -4.14 4.71 -5.07
C ILE A 91 -5.47 4.15 -4.54
N SER A 92 -6.45 5.01 -4.28
CA SER A 92 -7.78 4.59 -3.83
C SER A 92 -8.49 3.71 -4.86
N LEU A 93 -8.35 4.00 -6.15
CA LEU A 93 -8.91 3.15 -7.22
C LEU A 93 -8.25 1.76 -7.21
N ARG A 94 -6.92 1.71 -7.08
CA ARG A 94 -6.19 0.43 -6.98
C ARG A 94 -6.64 -0.38 -5.76
N GLN A 95 -6.80 0.27 -4.61
CA GLN A 95 -7.31 -0.37 -3.39
C GLN A 95 -8.73 -0.93 -3.58
N MET A 96 -9.62 -0.16 -4.20
CA MET A 96 -10.99 -0.59 -4.52
C MET A 96 -10.99 -1.82 -5.44
N TYR A 97 -10.22 -1.77 -6.53
CA TYR A 97 -10.14 -2.90 -7.46
C TYR A 97 -9.57 -4.15 -6.79
N GLN A 98 -8.54 -4.02 -5.94
CA GLN A 98 -8.02 -5.15 -5.16
C GLN A 98 -9.06 -5.73 -4.20
N SER A 99 -9.89 -4.89 -3.58
CA SER A 99 -10.95 -5.32 -2.66
C SER A 99 -12.09 -6.05 -3.36
N SER A 100 -12.23 -5.89 -4.68
CA SER A 100 -13.25 -6.57 -5.51
C SER A 100 -12.81 -7.93 -6.08
N LEU A 101 -11.55 -8.34 -5.85
CA LEU A 101 -11.03 -9.61 -6.37
C LEU A 101 -11.72 -10.80 -5.69
N ALA A 102 -11.99 -11.84 -6.48
CA ALA A 102 -12.60 -13.08 -5.98
C ALA A 102 -11.72 -13.83 -4.96
N HIS A 103 -10.39 -13.67 -5.10
CA HIS A 103 -9.40 -14.21 -4.18
C HIS A 103 -8.47 -13.09 -3.72
N PRO A 104 -8.15 -13.01 -2.42
CA PRO A 104 -7.22 -12.02 -1.91
C PRO A 104 -5.81 -12.31 -2.45
N ASN A 105 -5.05 -11.26 -2.72
CA ASN A 105 -3.61 -11.38 -2.94
C ASN A 105 -2.85 -11.43 -1.60
N LEU A 106 -1.59 -11.86 -1.63
CA LEU A 106 -0.70 -11.89 -0.47
C LEU A 106 -0.54 -10.50 0.15
N LEU A 107 -0.22 -9.50 -0.68
CA LEU A 107 -0.09 -8.11 -0.25
C LEU A 107 -1.36 -7.34 -0.60
N LYS A 108 -1.66 -6.31 0.18
CA LYS A 108 -2.74 -5.35 -0.06
C LYS A 108 -2.15 -3.95 -0.06
N LEU A 109 -2.71 -3.11 -0.91
CA LEU A 109 -2.40 -1.70 -1.00
C LEU A 109 -3.51 -0.87 -0.38
N GLU A 110 -3.15 0.16 0.38
CA GLU A 110 -4.10 1.05 1.04
C GLU A 110 -3.58 2.49 1.08
N ASN A 111 -4.46 3.44 0.75
CA ASN A 111 -4.16 4.86 0.93
C ASN A 111 -4.14 5.17 2.43
N THR A 112 -3.17 5.94 2.91
CA THR A 112 -3.17 6.33 4.31
C THR A 112 -4.03 7.59 4.51
N PRO A 113 -4.53 7.83 5.74
CA PRO A 113 -5.16 9.11 6.06
C PRO A 113 -4.21 10.32 5.89
N ASN A 114 -2.90 10.11 5.83
CA ASN A 114 -1.92 11.14 5.50
C ASN A 114 -1.68 11.06 3.99
N ASN A 115 -2.42 11.83 3.18
CA ASN A 115 -2.61 11.66 1.71
C ASN A 115 -1.41 11.86 0.80
N ILE A 116 -0.24 11.63 1.35
CA ILE A 116 1.05 11.66 0.74
C ILE A 116 1.77 10.33 0.99
N GLU A 117 1.13 9.39 1.68
CA GLU A 117 1.68 8.08 1.92
C GLU A 117 0.66 6.99 1.60
N PHE A 118 1.15 5.85 1.12
CA PHE A 118 0.34 4.65 1.01
C PHE A 118 1.08 3.45 1.59
N LEU A 119 0.31 2.46 1.99
CA LEU A 119 0.78 1.24 2.61
C LEU A 119 0.70 0.09 1.63
N VAL A 120 1.73 -0.75 1.63
CA VAL A 120 1.67 -2.12 1.13
C VAL A 120 1.84 -3.03 2.35
N TYR A 121 0.91 -3.93 2.58
CA TYR A 121 0.95 -4.80 3.75
C TYR A 121 0.42 -6.21 3.52
N LEU A 122 0.75 -7.13 4.42
CA LEU A 122 0.28 -8.51 4.35
C LEU A 122 -1.25 -8.60 4.55
N CYS A 123 -1.94 -9.17 3.57
CA CYS A 123 -3.39 -9.30 3.56
C CYS A 123 -3.88 -10.36 4.55
N SER A 124 -4.59 -9.95 5.60
CA SER A 124 -5.11 -10.85 6.62
C SER A 124 -6.04 -11.93 6.06
N GLN A 125 -6.86 -11.60 5.06
CA GLN A 125 -7.77 -12.55 4.43
C GLN A 125 -7.00 -13.66 3.70
N TYR A 126 -5.90 -13.32 3.01
CA TYR A 126 -5.04 -14.30 2.37
C TYR A 126 -4.39 -15.26 3.38
N ILE A 127 -3.92 -14.73 4.52
CA ILE A 127 -3.37 -15.55 5.61
C ILE A 127 -4.41 -16.55 6.13
N ILE A 128 -5.64 -16.10 6.34
CA ILE A 128 -6.73 -16.94 6.84
C ILE A 128 -7.04 -18.08 5.86
N GLU A 129 -7.11 -17.77 4.57
CA GLU A 129 -7.37 -18.76 3.50
C GLU A 129 -6.22 -19.75 3.29
N ASN A 130 -4.99 -19.34 3.62
CA ASN A 130 -3.77 -20.13 3.38
C ASN A 130 -3.04 -20.50 4.68
N ARG A 131 -3.78 -20.67 5.77
CA ARG A 131 -3.25 -20.82 7.14
C ARG A 131 -2.16 -21.91 7.26
N GLN A 132 -2.19 -22.95 6.43
CA GLN A 132 -1.17 -24.01 6.43
C GLN A 132 0.27 -23.48 6.23
N TYR A 133 0.46 -22.38 5.50
CA TYR A 133 1.80 -21.81 5.27
C TYR A 133 2.22 -20.82 6.36
N PHE A 134 1.25 -20.13 6.96
CA PHE A 134 1.46 -19.08 7.97
C PHE A 134 1.40 -19.58 9.41
N GLN A 135 1.47 -20.91 9.63
CA GLN A 135 1.67 -21.46 10.98
C GLN A 135 3.13 -21.35 11.43
N ASP A 136 4.07 -21.29 10.49
CA ASP A 136 5.49 -21.11 10.77
C ASP A 136 5.91 -19.65 10.56
N LYS A 137 6.18 -18.94 11.65
CA LYS A 137 6.65 -17.55 11.62
C LYS A 137 7.96 -17.36 10.84
N ARG A 138 8.78 -18.39 10.70
CA ARG A 138 10.02 -18.32 9.93
C ARG A 138 9.73 -18.18 8.44
N PHE A 139 8.64 -18.79 7.97
CA PHE A 139 8.21 -18.67 6.59
C PHE A 139 7.69 -17.25 6.29
N GLU A 140 6.95 -16.66 7.23
CA GLU A 140 6.55 -15.25 7.17
C GLU A 140 7.77 -14.34 7.00
N ILE A 141 8.80 -14.52 7.82
CA ILE A 141 10.04 -13.73 7.72
C ILE A 141 10.71 -13.87 6.34
N ILE A 142 10.74 -15.06 5.76
CA ILE A 142 11.29 -15.27 4.41
C ILE A 142 10.47 -14.50 3.37
N LEU A 143 9.15 -14.59 3.43
CA LEU A 143 8.27 -13.85 2.52
C LEU A 143 8.43 -12.33 2.69
N GLU A 144 8.63 -11.84 3.93
CA GLU A 144 8.91 -10.43 4.20
C GLU A 144 10.21 -9.99 3.52
N MET A 145 11.28 -10.78 3.67
CA MET A 145 12.58 -10.48 3.05
C MET A 145 12.47 -10.42 1.52
N ILE A 146 11.75 -11.36 0.91
CA ILE A 146 11.52 -11.37 -0.54
C ILE A 146 10.77 -10.11 -0.97
N ALA A 147 9.66 -9.79 -0.30
CA ALA A 147 8.89 -8.59 -0.60
C ALA A 147 9.72 -7.32 -0.42
N TYR A 148 10.47 -7.20 0.69
CA TYR A 148 11.32 -6.05 0.97
C TYR A 148 12.40 -5.85 -0.10
N ILE A 149 13.07 -6.92 -0.53
CA ILE A 149 14.11 -6.84 -1.57
C ILE A 149 13.54 -6.32 -2.89
N GLU A 150 12.38 -6.84 -3.32
CA GLU A 150 11.73 -6.41 -4.55
C GLU A 150 11.22 -4.97 -4.45
N LEU A 151 10.52 -4.62 -3.37
CA LEU A 151 10.06 -3.25 -3.14
C LEU A 151 11.22 -2.25 -3.07
N LYS A 152 12.38 -2.66 -2.55
CA LYS A 152 13.60 -1.85 -2.57
C LYS A 152 14.12 -1.62 -3.98
N LYS A 153 14.15 -2.65 -4.83
CA LYS A 153 14.51 -2.48 -6.26
C LYS A 153 13.56 -1.49 -6.93
N PHE A 154 12.26 -1.55 -6.65
CA PHE A 154 11.25 -0.67 -7.24
C PHE A 154 11.39 0.78 -6.75
N SER A 155 11.60 0.95 -5.44
CA SER A 155 11.88 2.23 -4.79
C SER A 155 13.09 2.94 -5.40
N GLU A 156 14.19 2.21 -5.63
CA GLU A 156 15.40 2.76 -6.25
C GLU A 156 15.18 3.19 -7.71
N ARG A 157 14.42 2.40 -8.49
CA ARG A 157 14.09 2.73 -9.89
C ARG A 157 13.17 3.94 -10.02
N THR A 158 12.15 4.00 -9.17
CA THR A 158 11.12 5.06 -9.20
C THR A 158 11.52 6.31 -8.43
N GLN A 159 12.60 6.23 -7.63
CA GLN A 159 13.04 7.27 -6.69
C GLN A 159 11.96 7.64 -5.66
N ILE A 160 11.17 6.65 -5.24
CA ILE A 160 10.13 6.79 -4.23
C ILE A 160 10.61 6.10 -2.97
N THR A 161 10.87 6.84 -1.91
CA THR A 161 11.35 6.29 -0.64
C THR A 161 10.22 5.55 0.07
N PHE A 162 10.56 4.45 0.73
CA PHE A 162 9.66 3.79 1.67
C PHE A 162 10.39 3.44 2.96
N SER A 163 9.60 3.22 4.00
CA SER A 163 10.06 2.71 5.29
C SER A 163 9.27 1.47 5.68
N MET A 164 9.82 0.70 6.63
CA MET A 164 9.14 -0.46 7.19
C MET A 164 8.94 -0.25 8.69
N PRO A 165 7.89 0.49 9.12
CA PRO A 165 7.65 0.78 10.53
C PRO A 165 7.36 -0.47 11.38
N GLN A 166 6.83 -1.54 10.76
CA GLN A 166 6.53 -2.82 11.39
C GLN A 166 6.76 -3.96 10.38
N PRO A 167 6.95 -5.21 10.85
CA PRO A 167 6.99 -6.38 9.97
C PRO A 167 5.85 -6.39 8.96
N PHE A 168 6.17 -6.65 7.69
CA PHE A 168 5.24 -6.62 6.56
C PHE A 168 4.45 -5.33 6.33
N ILE A 169 4.78 -4.21 6.96
CA ILE A 169 4.14 -2.91 6.68
C ILE A 169 5.14 -2.02 5.97
N PHE A 170 4.92 -1.78 4.68
CA PHE A 170 5.77 -0.93 3.85
C PHE A 170 5.05 0.40 3.56
N LEU A 171 5.58 1.51 4.05
CA LEU A 171 5.01 2.85 3.92
C LEU A 171 5.79 3.66 2.90
N PHE A 172 5.17 4.00 1.77
CA PHE A 172 5.78 4.77 0.67
C PHE A 172 5.44 6.25 0.77
N ASP A 173 6.42 7.13 0.59
CA ASP A 173 6.26 8.59 0.61
C ASP A 173 6.15 9.17 -0.81
N LEU A 174 5.03 9.85 -1.07
CA LEU A 174 4.64 10.47 -2.33
C LEU A 174 4.72 12.01 -2.30
N SER A 175 5.35 12.61 -1.28
CA SER A 175 5.42 14.07 -1.07
C SER A 175 5.97 14.79 -2.27
N ASN A 176 7.02 14.25 -2.85
CA ASN A 176 7.77 14.85 -3.93
C ASN A 176 7.76 13.96 -5.18
N VAL A 177 6.65 13.27 -5.41
CA VAL A 177 6.48 12.30 -6.50
C VAL A 177 5.44 12.81 -7.49
N THR A 178 5.65 12.49 -8.77
CA THR A 178 4.74 12.76 -9.90
C THR A 178 3.79 11.58 -10.13
N LEU A 179 2.64 11.85 -10.73
CA LEU A 179 1.66 10.81 -11.07
C LEU A 179 2.25 9.68 -11.94
N GLU A 180 3.11 10.02 -12.90
CA GLU A 180 3.79 9.04 -13.76
C GLU A 180 4.63 8.04 -12.94
N ARG A 181 5.43 8.53 -12.00
CA ARG A 181 6.25 7.66 -11.12
C ARG A 181 5.39 6.82 -10.20
N THR A 182 4.29 7.38 -9.71
CA THR A 182 3.30 6.64 -8.92
C THR A 182 2.72 5.48 -9.74
N HIS A 183 2.30 5.71 -10.99
CA HIS A 183 1.81 4.63 -11.86
C HIS A 183 2.83 3.51 -12.05
N LEU A 184 4.08 3.86 -12.37
CA LEU A 184 5.15 2.87 -12.53
C LEU A 184 5.33 2.02 -11.27
N LEU A 185 5.37 2.64 -10.09
CA LEU A 185 5.50 1.91 -8.83
C LEU A 185 4.30 0.98 -8.57
N LEU A 186 3.08 1.47 -8.79
CA LEU A 186 1.87 0.69 -8.56
C LEU A 186 1.78 -0.53 -9.48
N ASP A 187 2.19 -0.39 -10.74
CA ASP A 187 2.23 -1.50 -11.71
C ASP A 187 3.27 -2.55 -11.30
N GLU A 188 4.45 -2.11 -10.83
CA GLU A 188 5.49 -3.01 -10.31
C GLU A 188 5.03 -3.77 -9.06
N ILE A 189 4.37 -3.08 -8.13
CA ILE A 189 3.80 -3.69 -6.92
C ILE A 189 2.71 -4.71 -7.29
N GLU A 190 1.82 -4.37 -8.21
CA GLU A 190 0.75 -5.27 -8.68
C GLU A 190 1.34 -6.53 -9.33
N HIS A 191 2.35 -6.38 -10.18
CA HIS A 191 3.04 -7.49 -10.80
C HIS A 191 3.71 -8.40 -9.76
N LEU A 192 4.48 -7.81 -8.83
CA LEU A 192 5.11 -8.53 -7.72
C LEU A 192 4.05 -9.31 -6.92
N ASN A 193 2.96 -8.64 -6.56
CA ASN A 193 1.92 -9.23 -5.74
C ASN A 193 1.25 -10.41 -6.44
N SER A 194 0.92 -10.28 -7.72
CA SER A 194 0.37 -11.39 -8.52
C SER A 194 1.31 -12.59 -8.57
N VAL A 195 2.60 -12.35 -8.81
CA VAL A 195 3.62 -13.41 -8.92
C VAL A 195 3.86 -14.07 -7.56
N LEU A 196 4.08 -13.28 -6.52
CA LEU A 196 4.41 -13.78 -5.19
C LEU A 196 3.24 -14.55 -4.59
N THR A 197 2.00 -14.06 -4.74
CA THR A 197 0.76 -14.73 -4.29
C THR A 197 0.66 -16.16 -4.84
N GLN A 198 1.00 -16.36 -6.11
CA GLN A 198 0.94 -17.68 -6.75
C GLN A 198 2.11 -18.59 -6.31
N LYS A 199 3.27 -18.01 -6.00
CA LYS A 199 4.47 -18.76 -5.63
C LYS A 199 4.51 -19.21 -4.18
N VAL A 200 3.72 -18.62 -3.28
CA VAL A 200 3.72 -18.96 -1.84
C VAL A 200 3.76 -20.47 -1.57
N PRO A 201 2.90 -21.33 -2.16
CA PRO A 201 2.96 -22.78 -1.93
C PRO A 201 4.31 -23.40 -2.31
N SER A 202 4.84 -23.07 -3.48
CA SER A 202 6.12 -23.59 -3.98
C SER A 202 7.30 -23.12 -3.13
N ILE A 203 7.27 -21.86 -2.69
CA ILE A 203 8.28 -21.29 -1.78
C ILE A 203 8.23 -22.03 -0.44
N TYR A 204 7.03 -22.26 0.10
CA TYR A 204 6.86 -23.00 1.36
C TYR A 204 7.42 -24.41 1.28
N GLU A 205 7.06 -25.16 0.23
CA GLU A 205 7.55 -26.52 0.02
C GLU A 205 9.08 -26.59 -0.12
N TYR A 206 9.70 -25.58 -0.73
CA TYR A 206 11.16 -25.46 -0.81
C TYR A 206 11.80 -25.12 0.55
N CYS A 207 11.16 -24.26 1.34
CA CYS A 207 11.73 -23.71 2.57
C CYS A 207 11.52 -24.62 3.79
N LYS A 208 10.43 -25.40 3.86
CA LYS A 208 10.00 -26.11 5.08
C LYS A 208 11.10 -26.93 5.76
N ASP A 209 11.96 -27.60 4.99
CA ASP A 209 13.04 -28.43 5.53
C ASP A 209 14.35 -27.64 5.76
N LYS A 210 14.46 -26.44 5.17
CA LYS A 210 15.65 -25.58 5.23
C LYS A 210 15.57 -24.48 6.28
N MET A 211 14.36 -24.09 6.70
CA MET A 211 14.18 -23.04 7.72
C MET A 211 14.81 -23.40 9.06
N HIS A 212 14.87 -24.69 9.39
CA HIS A 212 15.53 -25.17 10.61
C HIS A 212 17.03 -24.86 10.65
N SER A 213 17.73 -24.80 9.51
CA SER A 213 19.15 -24.44 9.50
C SER A 213 19.38 -22.95 9.76
N LEU A 214 18.34 -22.12 9.72
CA LEU A 214 18.40 -20.66 9.94
C LEU A 214 17.74 -20.23 11.25
N GLU A 215 17.42 -21.16 12.15
CA GLU A 215 16.67 -20.88 13.37
C GLU A 215 17.35 -19.83 14.26
N LYS A 216 18.67 -19.94 14.45
CA LYS A 216 19.47 -18.94 15.20
C LYS A 216 19.37 -17.55 14.61
N LEU A 217 19.39 -17.46 13.28
CA LEU A 217 19.26 -16.21 12.56
C LEU A 217 17.88 -15.60 12.78
N PHE A 218 16.80 -16.39 12.63
CA PHE A 218 15.43 -15.91 12.83
C PHE A 218 15.16 -15.46 14.27
N GLU A 219 15.71 -16.14 15.28
CA GLU A 219 15.61 -15.72 16.69
C GLU A 219 16.31 -14.37 16.98
N SER A 220 17.21 -13.94 16.10
CA SER A 220 18.03 -12.74 16.28
C SER A 220 17.47 -11.46 15.65
N ILE A 221 16.42 -11.56 14.80
CA ILE A 221 15.93 -10.47 13.92
C ILE A 221 15.35 -9.27 14.68
N ASP A 222 14.67 -9.49 15.81
CA ASP A 222 13.97 -8.42 16.55
C ASP A 222 14.88 -7.65 17.53
N ARG A 223 16.19 -7.92 17.51
CA ARG A 223 17.09 -7.44 18.55
C ARG A 223 18.03 -6.40 17.98
N LYS A 224 17.72 -5.13 18.27
CA LYS A 224 18.54 -3.91 18.00
C LYS A 224 19.97 -3.92 18.62
N SER A 225 20.50 -5.08 19.00
CA SER A 225 21.72 -5.25 19.77
C SER A 225 22.61 -6.31 19.12
N PHE A 226 23.66 -5.83 18.43
CA PHE A 226 24.70 -6.68 17.85
C PHE A 226 25.34 -7.61 18.90
N SER A 227 25.46 -7.16 20.15
CA SER A 227 25.93 -7.99 21.27
C SER A 227 25.01 -9.17 21.59
N ARG A 228 23.69 -9.06 21.37
CA ARG A 228 22.77 -10.19 21.50
C ARG A 228 22.86 -11.14 20.32
N LEU A 229 23.08 -10.63 19.12
CA LEU A 229 23.34 -11.47 17.95
C LEU A 229 24.60 -12.32 18.21
N ILE A 230 25.69 -11.72 18.69
CA ILE A 230 26.88 -12.46 19.14
C ILE A 230 26.58 -13.44 20.28
N SER A 231 25.61 -13.18 21.17
CA SER A 231 25.29 -14.10 22.27
C SER A 231 24.55 -15.37 21.84
N ILE A 232 23.88 -15.35 20.68
CA ILE A 232 23.15 -16.50 20.12
C ILE A 232 24.09 -17.38 19.28
N PHE A 233 25.04 -16.76 18.59
CA PHE A 233 25.99 -17.43 17.72
C PHE A 233 27.28 -17.76 18.47
N ALA A 234 27.91 -18.90 18.19
CA ALA A 234 29.15 -19.27 18.88
C ALA A 234 30.37 -18.52 18.32
N SER A 235 30.27 -18.04 17.08
CA SER A 235 31.34 -17.31 16.39
C SER A 235 30.79 -16.35 15.32
N ILE A 236 31.65 -15.45 14.83
CA ILE A 236 31.34 -14.62 13.65
C ILE A 236 31.19 -15.49 12.39
N ASP A 237 31.99 -16.55 12.28
CA ASP A 237 31.93 -17.47 11.13
C ASP A 237 30.57 -18.18 11.06
N ASP A 238 29.97 -18.50 12.20
CA ASP A 238 28.62 -19.07 12.27
C ASP A 238 27.58 -18.08 11.70
N ILE A 239 27.70 -16.79 12.04
CA ILE A 239 26.81 -15.73 11.52
C ILE A 239 26.96 -15.63 10.01
N ILE A 240 28.20 -15.60 9.51
CA ILE A 240 28.49 -15.52 8.08
C ILE A 240 27.92 -16.74 7.35
N SER A 241 28.10 -17.94 7.92
CA SER A 241 27.57 -19.18 7.35
C SER A 241 26.05 -19.13 7.22
N ASP A 242 25.33 -18.75 8.27
CA ASP A 242 23.86 -18.66 8.24
C ASP A 242 23.39 -17.58 7.25
N LEU A 243 24.08 -16.43 7.15
CA LEU A 243 23.78 -15.40 6.17
C LEU A 243 24.04 -15.85 4.72
N LEU A 244 25.09 -16.64 4.47
CA LEU A 244 25.34 -17.24 3.15
C LEU A 244 24.26 -18.27 2.80
N SER A 245 23.84 -19.09 3.77
CA SER A 245 22.73 -20.03 3.59
C SER A 245 21.43 -19.30 3.28
N LEU A 246 21.12 -18.21 4.00
CA LEU A 246 19.96 -17.37 3.70
C LEU A 246 20.06 -16.75 2.31
N LYS A 247 21.21 -16.17 1.96
CA LYS A 247 21.43 -15.59 0.63
C LYS A 247 21.17 -16.62 -0.48
N ASN A 248 21.78 -17.80 -0.39
CA ASN A 248 21.60 -18.87 -1.37
C ASN A 248 20.13 -19.33 -1.43
N MET A 249 19.44 -19.38 -0.29
CA MET A 249 18.01 -19.71 -0.24
C MET A 249 17.18 -18.68 -1.00
N LEU A 250 17.42 -17.39 -0.79
CA LEU A 250 16.71 -16.31 -1.49
C LEU A 250 16.97 -16.33 -3.01
N GLU A 251 18.22 -16.54 -3.42
CA GLU A 251 18.59 -16.64 -4.85
C GLU A 251 17.94 -17.85 -5.55
N GLU A 252 17.75 -18.96 -4.84
CA GLU A 252 17.05 -20.13 -5.37
C GLU A 252 15.53 -19.91 -5.43
N ILE A 253 14.96 -19.20 -4.46
CA ILE A 253 13.53 -18.82 -4.47
C ILE A 253 13.20 -17.93 -5.67
N GLU A 254 14.06 -16.98 -6.02
CA GLU A 254 13.88 -16.13 -7.21
C GLU A 254 13.70 -16.95 -8.51
N LYS A 255 14.29 -18.16 -8.57
CA LYS A 255 14.23 -19.06 -9.75
C LYS A 255 13.00 -19.96 -9.78
N ILE A 256 12.22 -20.03 -8.71
CA ILE A 256 10.99 -20.82 -8.67
C ILE A 256 9.99 -20.20 -9.65
N GLN A 257 9.49 -21.02 -10.59
CA GLN A 257 8.49 -20.60 -11.59
C GLN A 257 7.10 -20.58 -10.99
#